data_AF-A0A822EYM2-F1
#
_entry.id   AF-A0A822EYM2-F1
#
_cell.length_a   1.000
_cell.length_b   1.000
_cell.length_c   1.000
_cell.angle_alpha   90.00
_cell.angle_beta   90.00
_cell.angle_gamma   90.00
#
_symmetry.space_group_name_H-M   'P 1'
#
loop_
_entity.id
_entity.type
_entity.pdbx_description
1 polymer ?
#
loop_
_entity_poly.entity_id
_entity_poly.type
_entity_poly.pdbx_seq_one_letter_code
_entity_poly.pdbx_strand_id
1 'polypeptide(L)'
;AGGVRDLVVSGDGAWLTRGYSSLHGIAALCSTTANPKVIDATWSSKNCSKCLGAESLRHTNFDLFSTFQENHECQLNFTGT
;
A
#
# COMPACT_ATOMS: atom_id res chain seq x y z
N ALA A 1 3.82 -29.02 7.15
CA ALA A 1 3.21 -28.10 6.17
C ALA A 1 2.33 -27.11 6.93
N GLY A 2 2.84 -25.92 7.24
CA GLY A 2 2.10 -24.89 7.97
C GLY A 2 2.05 -23.62 7.13
N GLY A 3 1.17 -23.57 6.15
CA GLY A 3 0.90 -22.34 5.40
C GLY A 3 0.01 -21.43 6.24
N VAL A 4 0.28 -20.12 6.22
CA VAL A 4 -0.61 -19.11 6.78
C VAL A 4 -1.90 -19.17 5.96
N ARG A 5 -2.96 -19.74 6.53
CA ARG A 5 -4.25 -19.93 5.84
C ARG A 5 -5.22 -18.77 6.02
N ASP A 6 -4.91 -17.88 6.96
CA ASP A 6 -5.75 -16.77 7.35
C ASP A 6 -4.92 -15.48 7.22
N LEU A 7 -5.21 -14.71 6.18
CA LEU A 7 -4.58 -13.44 5.86
C LEU A 7 -5.66 -12.35 5.86
N VAL A 8 -5.33 -11.17 6.38
CA VAL A 8 -6.22 -10.01 6.37
C VAL A 8 -5.52 -8.81 5.74
N VAL A 9 -6.30 -7.98 5.07
CA VAL A 9 -5.85 -6.72 4.44
C VAL A 9 -6.48 -5.55 5.19
N SER A 10 -5.65 -4.65 5.74
CA SER A 10 -6.10 -3.36 6.28
C SER A 10 -5.73 -2.24 5.33
N GLY A 11 -6.64 -1.30 5.10
CA GLY A 11 -6.44 -0.13 4.25
C GLY A 11 -6.67 1.14 5.04
N ASP A 12 -5.61 1.79 5.51
CA ASP A 12 -5.67 2.97 6.36
C ASP A 12 -4.88 4.15 5.77
N GLY A 13 -5.34 5.37 6.02
CA GLY A 13 -4.57 6.58 5.72
C GLY A 13 -3.32 6.63 6.60
N ALA A 14 -2.14 6.85 6.01
CA ALA A 14 -0.87 6.66 6.69
C ALA A 14 -0.25 7.97 7.20
N TRP A 15 -0.11 8.11 8.52
CA TRP A 15 0.41 9.33 9.12
C TRP A 15 1.42 9.03 10.22
N LEU A 16 2.49 9.82 10.22
CA LEU A 16 3.54 9.82 11.25
C LEU A 16 3.26 10.84 12.36
N THR A 17 2.27 11.74 12.23
CA THR A 17 2.09 12.86 13.16
C THR A 17 0.61 13.20 13.38
N ARG A 18 0.18 13.36 14.63
CA ARG A 18 -1.19 13.70 15.01
C ARG A 18 -1.55 15.11 14.51
N GLY A 19 -2.65 15.26 13.74
CA GLY A 19 -3.20 16.56 13.32
C GLY A 19 -2.91 17.04 11.88
N TYR A 20 -2.20 16.27 11.07
CA TYR A 20 -1.90 16.59 9.65
C TYR A 20 -3.00 16.16 8.65
N SER A 21 -2.71 15.95 7.37
CA SER A 21 -3.48 15.00 6.54
C SER A 21 -2.60 14.33 5.48
N SER A 22 -2.74 13.02 5.30
CA SER A 22 -1.93 12.27 4.33
C SER A 22 -2.73 12.00 3.07
N LEU A 23 -2.08 12.25 1.93
CA LEU A 23 -2.58 11.85 0.62
C LEU A 23 -2.28 10.36 0.33
N HIS A 24 -1.57 9.67 1.22
CA HIS A 24 -1.23 8.25 1.09
C HIS A 24 -2.19 7.35 1.88
N GLY A 25 -2.63 6.29 1.23
CA GLY A 25 -3.15 5.09 1.87
C GLY A 25 -2.06 4.01 1.93
N ILE A 26 -2.02 3.27 3.05
CA ILE A 26 -1.30 1.99 3.15
C ILE A 26 -2.32 0.87 3.01
N ALA A 27 -2.00 -0.13 2.20
CA ALA A 27 -2.59 -1.45 2.32
C ALA A 27 -1.54 -2.40 2.95
N ALA A 28 -1.88 -3.04 4.06
CA ALA A 28 -1.00 -3.97 4.77
C ALA A 28 -1.61 -5.38 4.80
N LEU A 29 -0.78 -6.38 4.51
CA LEU A 29 -1.09 -7.79 4.67
C LEU A 29 -0.61 -8.24 6.04
N CYS A 30 -1.52 -8.76 6.86
CA CYS A 30 -1.21 -9.19 8.22
C CYS A 30 -1.47 -10.69 8.42
N SER A 31 -0.60 -11.32 9.21
CA SER A 31 -0.85 -12.65 9.79
C SER A 31 -1.91 -12.55 10.89
N THR A 32 -2.85 -13.49 10.92
CA THR A 32 -3.90 -13.58 11.95
C THR A 32 -3.57 -14.58 13.06
N THR A 33 -2.32 -15.04 13.14
CA THR A 33 -1.86 -15.91 14.23
C THR A 33 -2.00 -15.24 15.60
N ALA A 34 -1.88 -16.01 16.69
CA ALA A 34 -1.94 -15.50 18.06
C ALA A 34 -0.93 -14.37 18.35
N ASN A 35 0.12 -14.24 17.52
CA ASN A 35 1.05 -13.11 17.52
C ASN A 35 1.03 -12.49 16.11
N PRO A 36 0.10 -11.55 15.84
CA PRO A 36 -0.07 -10.97 14.51
C PRO A 36 1.17 -10.18 14.10
N LYS A 37 1.50 -10.25 12.81
CA LYS A 37 2.64 -9.55 12.21
C LYS A 37 2.23 -8.97 10.86
N VAL A 38 2.78 -7.81 10.51
CA VAL A 38 2.74 -7.30 9.14
C VAL A 38 3.70 -8.15 8.31
N ILE A 39 3.16 -8.78 7.27
CA ILE A 39 3.89 -9.62 6.33
C ILE A 39 4.39 -8.77 5.17
N ASP A 40 3.53 -7.88 4.67
CA ASP A 40 3.83 -6.99 3.56
C ASP A 40 2.98 -5.71 3.66
N ALA A 41 3.45 -4.62 3.04
CA ALA A 41 2.72 -3.36 2.97
C ALA A 41 3.05 -2.59 1.70
N THR A 42 2.03 -1.99 1.09
CA THR A 42 2.19 -1.13 -0.09
C THR A 42 1.61 0.25 0.16
N TRP A 43 2.29 1.26 -0.39
CA TRP A 43 1.92 2.66 -0.29
C TRP A 43 1.33 3.13 -1.62
N SER A 44 0.21 3.84 -1.57
CA SER A 44 -0.39 4.43 -2.78
C SER A 44 -1.02 5.77 -2.46
N SER A 45 -1.10 6.66 -3.46
CA SER A 45 -1.81 7.93 -3.33
C SER A 45 -2.79 8.14 -4.48
N LYS A 46 -4.03 8.54 -4.14
CA LYS A 46 -5.03 8.95 -5.13
C LYS A 46 -4.68 10.26 -5.84
N ASN A 47 -3.64 10.96 -5.38
CA ASN A 47 -3.17 12.22 -5.98
C ASN A 47 -1.89 12.03 -6.79
N CYS A 48 -1.29 10.84 -6.76
CA CYS A 48 -0.16 10.50 -7.61
C CYS A 48 -0.67 9.98 -8.95
N SER A 49 -0.41 10.73 -10.03
CA SER A 49 -0.78 10.33 -11.39
C SER A 49 -0.18 8.98 -11.78
N LYS A 50 1.03 8.66 -11.28
CA LYS A 50 1.68 7.36 -11.48
C LYS A 50 0.96 6.24 -10.73
N CYS A 51 0.59 6.43 -9.46
CA CYS A 51 -0.20 5.45 -8.70
C CYS A 51 -1.58 5.20 -9.33
N LEU A 52 -2.25 6.26 -9.79
CA LEU A 52 -3.54 6.16 -10.47
C LEU A 52 -3.42 5.37 -11.79
N GLY A 53 -2.38 5.65 -12.58
CA GLY A 53 -2.10 4.91 -13.80
C GLY A 53 -1.79 3.44 -13.54
N ALA A 54 -0.99 3.16 -12.50
CA ALA A 54 -0.63 1.79 -12.15
C ALA A 54 -1.83 0.93 -11.75
N GLU A 55 -2.85 1.47 -11.07
CA GLU A 55 -4.04 0.67 -10.74
C GLU A 55 -4.78 0.15 -11.98
N SER A 56 -4.74 0.88 -13.10
CA SER A 56 -5.31 0.38 -14.36
C SER A 56 -4.56 -0.84 -14.92
N LEU A 57 -3.30 -1.02 -14.52
CA LEU A 57 -2.45 -2.15 -14.93
C LEU A 57 -2.69 -3.41 -14.10
N ARG A 58 -3.21 -3.30 -12.87
CA ARG A 58 -3.35 -4.43 -11.93
C ARG A 58 -4.03 -5.66 -12.55
N HIS A 59 -5.06 -5.44 -13.36
CA HIS A 59 -5.88 -6.50 -13.96
C HIS A 59 -5.64 -6.70 -15.47
N THR A 60 -4.82 -5.86 -16.08
CA THR A 60 -4.59 -5.86 -17.53
C THR A 60 -3.16 -6.26 -17.89
N ASN A 61 -2.18 -5.89 -17.05
CA ASN A 61 -0.78 -6.26 -17.22
C ASN A 61 -0.10 -6.33 -15.84
N PHE A 62 -0.20 -7.51 -15.23
CA PHE A 62 0.33 -7.75 -13.88
C PHE A 62 1.85 -7.58 -13.80
N ASP A 63 2.61 -7.96 -14.82
CA ASP A 63 4.08 -7.86 -14.81
C ASP A 63 4.54 -6.39 -14.76
N LEU A 64 3.88 -5.52 -15.53
CA LEU A 64 4.14 -4.07 -15.47
C LEU A 64 3.68 -3.48 -14.13
N PHE A 65 2.57 -3.95 -13.58
CA PHE A 65 2.12 -3.53 -12.25
C PHE A 65 3.12 -3.93 -11.15
N SER A 66 3.62 -5.17 -11.17
CA SER A 66 4.65 -5.66 -10.23
C SER A 66 5.94 -4.84 -10.35
N THR A 67 6.41 -4.64 -11.59
CA THR A 67 7.60 -3.80 -11.87
C THR A 67 7.40 -2.38 -11.34
N PHE A 68 6.21 -1.81 -11.52
CA PHE A 68 5.89 -0.50 -10.95
C PHE A 68 5.95 -0.50 -9.42
N GLN A 69 5.37 -1.50 -8.75
CA GLN A 69 5.36 -1.59 -7.29
C GLN A 69 6.78 -1.68 -6.70
N GLU A 70 7.68 -2.41 -7.36
CA GLU A 70 9.08 -2.56 -6.91
C GLU A 70 9.90 -1.28 -7.04
N ASN A 71 9.58 -0.43 -8.03
CA ASN A 71 10.42 0.71 -8.41
C ASN A 71 9.81 2.07 -8.04
N HIS A 72 8.53 2.12 -7.68
CA HIS A 72 7.85 3.37 -7.38
C HIS A 72 7.85 3.71 -5.90
N GLU A 73 8.67 4.69 -5.54
CA GLU A 73 8.52 5.41 -4.28
C GLU A 73 7.58 6.60 -4.47
N CYS A 74 6.38 6.54 -3.88
CA CYS A 74 5.42 7.63 -3.96
C CYS A 74 5.84 8.79 -3.06
N GLN A 75 6.43 9.83 -3.64
CA GLN A 75 6.96 10.98 -2.91
C GLN A 75 5.94 12.13 -2.70
N LEU A 76 4.67 11.96 -3.09
CA LEU A 76 3.62 13.00 -2.96
C LEU A 76 3.05 13.12 -1.54
N ASN A 77 3.91 13.02 -0.51
CA ASN A 77 3.46 12.96 0.88
C ASN A 77 3.36 14.34 1.53
N PHE A 78 3.19 15.40 0.75
CA PHE A 78 3.22 16.76 1.29
C PHE A 78 2.15 17.64 0.63
N THR A 79 1.04 17.82 1.34
CA THR A 79 0.21 19.01 1.22
C THR A 79 -0.10 19.52 2.62
N GLY A 80 0.50 20.65 2.99
CA GLY A 80 0.28 21.37 4.24
C GLY A 80 1.30 22.48 4.40
N THR A 81 0.83 23.73 4.37
CA THR A 81 1.51 24.90 4.96
C THR A 81 1.17 24.98 6.43
#